data_AF-A0A0F3RDC2-F1
#
_entry.id   AF-A0A0F3RDC2-F1
#
_cell.length_a   1.000
_cell.length_b   1.000
_cell.length_c   1.000
_cell.angle_alpha   90.00
_cell.angle_beta   90.00
_cell.angle_gamma   90.00
#
_symmetry.space_group_name_H-M   'P 1'
#
loop_
_entity.id
_entity.type
_entity.pdbx_description
1 polymer ?
#
loop_
_entity_poly.entity_id
_entity_poly.type
_entity_poly.pdbx_seq_one_letter_code
_entity_poly.pdbx_strand_id
1 'polypeptide(L)' 'MIKTEMDNLAVEEQKIMDAEAKGEARQKISIVKKMLAKNKPLDKIINFTVLTEKEIEQLK' A
#
# COMPACT_ATOMS: atom_id res chain seq x y z
N MET A 1 -18.22 -7.56 -32.85
CA MET A 1 -18.38 -7.91 -31.42
C MET A 1 -17.07 -7.93 -30.63
N ILE A 2 -15.96 -7.39 -31.16
CA ILE A 2 -14.63 -7.49 -30.52
C ILE A 2 -14.41 -6.44 -29.43
N LYS A 3 -15.09 -5.28 -29.52
CA LYS A 3 -14.88 -4.15 -28.60
C LYS A 3 -15.26 -4.48 -27.15
N THR A 4 -16.32 -5.27 -26.95
CA THR A 4 -16.85 -5.62 -25.62
C THR A 4 -15.95 -6.57 -24.84
N GLU A 5 -15.19 -7.44 -25.52
CA GLU A 5 -14.26 -8.37 -24.85
C GLU A 5 -12.98 -7.67 -24.39
N MET A 6 -12.47 -6.71 -25.18
CA MET A 6 -11.31 -5.90 -24.78
C MET A 6 -11.61 -4.97 -23.59
N ASP A 7 -12.80 -4.35 -23.57
CA ASP A 7 -13.23 -3.51 -22.44
C ASP A 7 -13.36 -4.32 -21.14
N ASN A 8 -13.79 -5.58 -21.23
CA ASN A 8 -13.87 -6.48 -20.06
C ASN A 8 -12.50 -6.89 -19.52
N LEU A 9 -11.51 -7.12 -20.39
CA LEU A 9 -10.14 -7.45 -19.97
C LEU A 9 -9.47 -6.29 -19.24
N ALA A 10 -9.59 -5.06 -19.75
CA ALA A 10 -9.03 -3.87 -19.12
C ALA A 10 -9.62 -3.58 -17.74
N VAL A 11 -10.91 -3.88 -17.54
CA VAL A 11 -11.58 -3.74 -16.23
C VAL A 11 -11.07 -4.75 -15.22
N GLU A 12 -10.81 -6.00 -15.62
CA GLU A 12 -10.26 -7.02 -14.73
C GLU A 12 -8.80 -6.72 -14.36
N GLU A 13 -7.98 -6.26 -15.31
CA GLU A 13 -6.60 -5.80 -15.03
C GLU A 13 -6.58 -4.64 -14.03
N GLN A 14 -7.49 -3.65 -14.18
CA GLN A 14 -7.61 -2.55 -13.22
C GLN A 14 -7.97 -3.04 -11.82
N LYS A 15 -8.90 -4.00 -11.69
CA LYS A 15 -9.28 -4.57 -10.38
C LYS A 15 -8.11 -5.30 -9.71
N ILE A 16 -7.29 -6.01 -10.48
CA ILE A 16 -6.11 -6.70 -9.97
C ILE A 16 -5.09 -5.69 -9.46
N MET A 17 -4.75 -4.66 -10.25
CA MET A 17 -3.85 -3.59 -9.82
C MET A 17 -4.34 -2.88 -8.56
N ASP A 18 -5.65 -2.58 -8.47
CA ASP A 18 -6.25 -1.97 -7.29
C ASP A 18 -6.15 -2.89 -6.06
N ALA A 19 -6.32 -4.19 -6.24
CA ALA A 19 -6.21 -5.17 -5.17
C ALA A 19 -4.76 -5.33 -4.69
N GLU A 20 -3.79 -5.34 -5.61
CA GLU A 20 -2.36 -5.36 -5.29
C GLU A 20 -1.95 -4.10 -4.54
N ALA A 21 -2.33 -2.91 -5.02
CA ALA A 21 -2.07 -1.64 -4.34
C ALA A 21 -2.67 -1.60 -2.92
N LYS A 22 -3.91 -2.11 -2.75
CA LYS A 22 -4.53 -2.26 -1.43
C LYS A 22 -3.79 -3.25 -0.54
N GLY A 23 -3.29 -4.35 -1.12
CA GLY A 23 -2.49 -5.35 -0.42
C GLY A 23 -1.17 -4.77 0.09
N GLU A 24 -0.44 -4.08 -0.77
CA GLU A 24 0.82 -3.41 -0.43
C GLU A 24 0.62 -2.34 0.64
N ALA A 25 -0.42 -1.51 0.52
CA ALA A 25 -0.75 -0.50 1.53
C ALA A 25 -0.99 -1.13 2.91
N ARG A 26 -1.75 -2.24 2.97
CA ARG A 26 -1.99 -2.98 4.22
C ARG A 26 -0.69 -3.56 4.80
N GLN A 27 0.19 -4.10 3.97
CA GLN A 27 1.48 -4.62 4.42
C GLN A 27 2.37 -3.52 4.98
N LYS A 28 2.50 -2.37 4.30
CA LYS A 28 3.26 -1.21 4.78
C LYS A 28 2.76 -0.74 6.14
N ILE A 29 1.44 -0.58 6.31
CA ILE A 29 0.84 -0.21 7.60
C ILE A 29 1.17 -1.22 8.71
N SER A 30 1.06 -2.53 8.41
CA SER A 30 1.40 -3.58 9.38
C SER A 30 2.86 -3.52 9.83
N ILE A 31 3.77 -3.26 8.89
CA ILE A 31 5.20 -3.12 9.16
C ILE A 31 5.49 -1.88 10.01
N VAL A 32 4.92 -0.72 9.66
CA VAL A 32 5.05 0.52 10.45
C VAL A 32 4.64 0.26 11.89
N LYS A 33 3.45 -0.34 12.12
CA LYS A 33 2.96 -0.65 13.47
C LYS A 33 3.91 -1.55 14.26
N LYS A 34 4.48 -2.57 13.62
CA LYS A 34 5.49 -3.44 14.25
C LYS A 34 6.79 -2.70 14.56
N MET A 35 7.22 -1.76 13.72
CA MET A 35 8.43 -0.96 13.94
C MET A 35 8.23 0.07 15.05
N LEU A 36 7.07 0.73 15.10
CA LEU A 36 6.67 1.63 16.18
C LEU A 36 6.61 0.88 17.52
N ALA A 37 5.98 -0.30 17.57
CA ALA A 37 5.93 -1.14 18.77
C ALA A 37 7.32 -1.59 19.27
N LYS A 38 8.31 -1.63 18.37
CA LYS A 38 9.72 -1.92 18.68
C LYS A 38 10.53 -0.66 18.98
N ASN A 39 9.89 0.49 19.17
CA ASN A 39 10.51 1.80 19.40
C ASN A 39 11.60 2.12 18.36
N LYS A 40 11.37 1.75 17.09
CA LYS A 40 12.30 2.13 16.02
C LYS A 40 12.22 3.64 15.77
N PRO A 41 13.36 4.29 15.47
CA PRO A 41 13.38 5.72 15.20
C PRO A 41 12.58 6.03 13.93
N LEU A 42 11.93 7.19 13.93
CA LEU A 42 11.00 7.60 12.88
C LEU A 42 11.66 7.65 11.50
N ASP A 43 12.87 8.21 11.40
CA ASP A 43 13.66 8.26 10.16
C ASP A 43 13.87 6.88 9.53
N LYS A 44 14.05 5.84 10.35
CA LYS A 44 14.24 4.47 9.87
C LYS A 44 12.94 3.88 9.32
N ILE A 45 11.80 4.26 9.91
CA ILE A 45 10.48 3.84 9.43
C ILE A 45 10.21 4.51 8.08
N ILE A 46 10.40 5.84 8.00
CA ILE A 46 10.26 6.64 6.77
C ILE A 46 11.09 6.06 5.62
N ASN A 47 12.38 5.82 5.87
CA ASN A 47 13.29 5.28 4.85
C ASN A 47 12.92 3.86 4.39
N PHE A 48 12.29 3.04 5.23
CA PHE A 48 11.94 1.67 4.90
C PHE A 48 10.59 1.56 4.19
N THR A 49 9.59 2.35 4.60
CA THR A 49 8.22 2.25 4.09
C THR A 49 7.88 3.30 3.05
N VAL A 50 8.75 4.31 2.89
CA VAL A 50 8.57 5.48 2.02
C VAL A 50 7.31 6.27 2.40
N LEU A 51 6.90 6.18 3.67
CA LEU A 51 5.78 6.95 4.21
C LEU A 51 6.31 8.23 4.84
N THR A 52 5.51 9.28 4.75
CA THR A 52 5.77 10.55 5.41
C THR A 52 5.57 10.43 6.92
N GLU A 53 6.18 11.35 7.66
CA GLU A 53 5.97 11.46 9.11
C GLU A 53 4.48 11.61 9.47
N LYS A 54 3.72 12.40 8.71
CA LYS A 54 2.28 12.59 8.91
C LYS A 54 1.49 11.28 8.77
N GLU A 55 1.81 10.48 7.75
CA GLU A 55 1.17 9.18 7.55
C GLU A 55 1.52 8.21 8.68
N ILE A 56 2.77 8.22 9.16
CA ILE A 56 3.18 7.37 10.29
C ILE A 56 2.53 7.81 11.60
N GLU A 57 2.34 9.12 11.80
CA GLU A 57 1.65 9.67 12.98
C GLU A 57 0.18 9.25 13.03
N GLN A 58 -0.51 9.20 11.89
CA GLN A 58 -1.88 8.67 11.79
C GLN A 58 -1.98 7.16 12.10
N LEU A 59 -0.84 6.45 12.14
CA LEU A 59 -0.76 5.01 12.40
C LEU A 59 -0.33 4.65 13.83
N LYS A 60 0.06 5.64 14.64
CA LYS A 60 0.28 5.48 16.09
C LYS A 60 -1.04 5.17 16.80
#